data_AF-A0A2K1P3V9-F1
#
_entry.id   AF-A0A2K1P3V9-F1
#
_cell.length_a   1.000
_cell.length_b   1.000
_cell.length_c   1.000
_cell.angle_alpha   90.00
_cell.angle_beta   90.00
_cell.angle_gamma   90.00
#
_symmetry.space_group_name_H-M   'P 1'
#
loop_
_entity.id
_entity.type
_entity.pdbx_description
1 polymer ?
#
loop_
_entity_poly.entity_id
_entity_poly.type
_entity_poly.pdbx_seq_one_letter_code
_entity_poly.pdbx_strand_id
1 'polypeptide(L)'
;MVTIVVGGKSSNVGKSTLISQMIKNLNCHVGVIKTSLHKTNKEIEVTDDPSIINEKGKDTSLFKESGAQNVILLKTNYEGLLEGYRRARKLLDEDIEYLIIEGNSILDFVKPTLVFYIDSDDTQEKESASKAKSKADIIIDKENLEELIKDGNSMKFKINFEQVSCFNAHAICKALNIKLPKFGKLLDDQNIKVRYCQLGLFK
;
A
#
# COMPACT_ATOMS: atom_id res chain seq x y z
N MET A 1 -12.17 -8.92 1.93
CA MET A 1 -10.78 -8.53 1.65
C MET A 1 -10.67 -7.01 1.51
N VAL A 2 -9.77 -6.39 2.27
CA VAL A 2 -9.34 -4.99 2.12
C VAL A 2 -8.23 -4.94 1.08
N THR A 3 -8.27 -3.98 0.15
CA THR A 3 -7.21 -3.81 -0.86
C THR A 3 -6.46 -2.51 -0.62
N ILE A 4 -5.15 -2.59 -0.43
CA ILE A 4 -4.27 -1.44 -0.21
C ILE A 4 -3.31 -1.37 -1.40
N VAL A 5 -3.21 -0.22 -2.05
CA VAL A 5 -2.14 0.04 -3.02
C VAL A 5 -1.13 0.96 -2.38
N VAL A 6 0.15 0.60 -2.46
CA VAL A 6 1.26 1.46 -2.03
C VAL A 6 2.03 1.94 -3.25
N GLY A 7 1.87 3.22 -3.54
CA GLY A 7 2.61 3.95 -4.54
C GLY A 7 3.70 4.83 -3.92
N GLY A 8 4.43 5.54 -4.77
CA GLY A 8 5.42 6.51 -4.31
C GLY A 8 6.11 7.22 -5.45
N LYS A 9 6.79 8.34 -5.13
CA LYS A 9 7.34 9.25 -6.14
C LYS A 9 8.37 8.62 -7.07
N SER A 10 9.21 7.75 -6.51
CA SER A 10 10.31 7.11 -7.22
C SER A 10 10.58 5.69 -6.70
N SER A 11 11.54 5.01 -7.33
CA SER A 11 12.10 3.77 -6.79
C SER A 11 12.88 4.09 -5.50
N ASN A 12 12.94 3.14 -4.57
CA ASN A 12 13.66 3.29 -3.29
C ASN A 12 13.17 4.42 -2.37
N VAL A 13 11.95 4.91 -2.57
CA VAL A 13 11.32 5.89 -1.67
C VAL A 13 10.86 5.29 -0.32
N GLY A 14 10.88 3.95 -0.19
CA GLY A 14 10.52 3.25 1.05
C GLY A 14 9.21 2.45 0.99
N LYS A 15 8.64 2.22 -0.22
CA LYS A 15 7.38 1.47 -0.39
C LYS A 15 7.46 0.08 0.24
N SER A 16 8.50 -0.69 -0.10
CA SER A 16 8.70 -2.02 0.44
C SER A 16 8.81 -2.01 1.96
N THR A 17 9.49 -1.00 2.53
CA THR A 17 9.61 -0.83 3.98
C THR A 17 8.24 -0.60 4.63
N LEU A 18 7.42 0.28 4.06
CA LEU A 18 6.06 0.54 4.56
C LEU A 18 5.19 -0.73 4.48
N ILE A 19 5.21 -1.42 3.34
CA ILE A 19 4.46 -2.66 3.12
C ILE A 19 4.87 -3.72 4.15
N SER A 20 6.17 -3.96 4.32
CA SER A 20 6.71 -4.90 5.31
C SER A 20 6.22 -4.60 6.73
N GLN A 21 6.10 -3.33 7.10
CA GLN A 21 5.56 -2.94 8.40
C GLN A 21 4.06 -3.12 8.49
N MET A 22 3.30 -2.79 7.43
CA MET A 22 1.87 -3.07 7.36
C MET A 22 1.58 -4.56 7.55
N ILE A 23 2.33 -5.45 6.87
CA ILE A 23 2.18 -6.90 7.01
C ILE A 23 2.32 -7.32 8.47
N LYS A 24 3.36 -6.85 9.18
CA LYS A 24 3.60 -7.15 10.60
C LYS A 24 2.46 -6.64 11.49
N ASN A 25 1.95 -5.44 11.23
CA ASN A 25 0.90 -4.82 12.04
C ASN A 25 -0.48 -5.47 11.86
N LEU A 26 -0.78 -5.96 10.64
CA LEU A 26 -2.09 -6.47 10.28
C LEU A 26 -2.45 -7.79 10.99
N ASN A 27 -1.47 -8.60 11.40
CA ASN A 27 -1.65 -9.85 12.16
C ASN A 27 -2.85 -10.71 11.66
N CYS A 28 -2.91 -10.92 10.35
CA CYS A 28 -3.95 -11.68 9.65
C CYS A 28 -3.39 -12.27 8.35
N HIS A 29 -4.23 -12.92 7.54
CA HIS A 29 -3.79 -13.44 6.25
C HIS A 29 -3.61 -12.28 5.24
N VAL A 30 -2.35 -12.01 4.87
CA VAL A 30 -1.96 -10.96 3.93
C VAL A 30 -1.39 -11.54 2.64
N GLY A 31 -2.00 -11.13 1.52
CA GLY A 31 -1.47 -11.30 0.17
C GLY A 31 -0.70 -10.07 -0.28
N VAL A 32 0.36 -10.26 -1.06
CA VAL A 32 1.11 -9.16 -1.68
C VAL A 32 1.27 -9.39 -3.18
N ILE A 33 0.91 -8.40 -3.99
CA ILE A 33 1.26 -8.37 -5.42
C ILE A 33 2.28 -7.26 -5.64
N LYS A 34 3.50 -7.62 -5.99
CA LYS A 34 4.52 -6.67 -6.43
C LYS A 34 4.49 -6.52 -7.93
N THR A 35 4.26 -5.30 -8.41
CA THR A 35 4.34 -4.99 -9.84
C THR A 35 5.73 -4.48 -10.23
N SER A 36 6.26 -4.94 -11.36
CA SER A 36 7.49 -4.44 -11.97
C SER A 36 7.24 -4.13 -13.45
N LEU A 37 7.31 -2.85 -13.80
CA LEU A 37 7.05 -2.41 -15.17
C LEU A 37 8.33 -2.34 -15.99
N HIS A 38 8.34 -3.08 -17.10
CA HIS A 38 9.39 -3.05 -18.10
C HIS A 38 8.88 -2.31 -19.34
N LYS A 39 9.67 -1.38 -19.88
CA LYS A 39 9.23 -0.55 -21.02
C LYS A 39 9.03 -1.35 -22.31
N THR A 40 9.81 -2.40 -22.52
CA THR A 40 9.89 -3.12 -23.80
C THR A 40 9.46 -4.58 -23.72
N ASN A 41 9.40 -5.18 -22.53
CA ASN A 41 9.01 -6.58 -22.39
C ASN A 41 7.48 -6.70 -22.48
N LYS A 42 6.99 -7.33 -23.54
CA LYS A 42 5.55 -7.60 -23.73
C LYS A 42 5.07 -8.87 -23.01
N GLU A 43 6.00 -9.70 -22.55
CA GLU A 43 5.63 -10.90 -21.81
C GLU A 43 5.00 -10.52 -20.46
N ILE A 44 4.04 -11.34 -20.05
CA ILE A 44 3.36 -11.23 -18.76
C ILE A 44 3.87 -12.38 -17.91
N GLU A 45 4.86 -12.08 -17.06
CA GLU A 45 5.39 -13.03 -16.09
C GLU A 45 4.65 -12.83 -14.77
N VAL A 46 4.01 -13.88 -14.28
CA VAL A 46 3.36 -13.93 -12.98
C VAL A 46 3.86 -15.16 -12.25
N THR A 47 4.44 -14.98 -11.08
CA THR A 47 5.02 -16.10 -10.32
C THR A 47 4.88 -15.89 -8.82
N ASP A 48 4.63 -17.00 -8.13
CA ASP A 48 4.70 -17.22 -6.69
C ASP A 48 5.78 -18.27 -6.34
N ASP A 49 6.64 -18.63 -7.29
CA ASP A 49 7.71 -19.62 -7.12
C ASP A 49 8.61 -19.23 -5.93
N PRO A 50 8.70 -20.08 -4.89
CA PRO A 50 9.51 -19.82 -3.71
C PRO A 50 10.98 -19.51 -3.99
N SER A 51 11.56 -20.06 -5.06
CA SER A 51 12.95 -19.80 -5.45
C SER A 51 13.18 -18.37 -5.93
N ILE A 52 12.16 -17.75 -6.54
CA ILE A 52 12.17 -16.36 -7.01
C ILE A 52 11.74 -15.43 -5.88
N ILE A 53 10.65 -15.79 -5.18
CA ILE A 53 10.07 -14.95 -4.13
C ILE A 53 11.04 -14.79 -2.96
N ASN A 54 11.71 -15.87 -2.55
CA ASN A 54 12.61 -15.87 -1.38
C ASN A 54 14.06 -15.50 -1.72
N GLU A 55 14.34 -15.01 -2.93
CA GLU A 55 15.67 -14.54 -3.31
C GLU A 55 16.11 -13.40 -2.37
N LYS A 56 17.23 -13.61 -1.64
CA LYS A 56 17.72 -12.66 -0.64
C LYS A 56 18.01 -11.29 -1.26
N GLY A 57 17.61 -10.23 -0.56
CA GLY A 57 17.85 -8.84 -0.98
C GLY A 57 16.86 -8.30 -2.01
N LYS A 58 15.80 -9.04 -2.35
CA LYS A 58 14.67 -8.56 -3.15
C LYS A 58 13.53 -8.09 -2.25
N ASP A 59 12.69 -7.19 -2.75
CA ASP A 59 11.51 -6.76 -1.97
C ASP A 59 10.53 -7.90 -1.68
N THR A 60 10.42 -8.90 -2.57
CA THR A 60 9.52 -10.05 -2.39
C THR A 60 9.93 -10.91 -1.20
N SER A 61 11.23 -11.09 -0.96
CA SER A 61 11.71 -11.82 0.22
C SER A 61 11.47 -11.03 1.49
N LEU A 62 11.63 -9.69 1.46
CA LEU A 62 11.27 -8.82 2.59
C LEU A 62 9.78 -8.95 2.98
N PHE A 63 8.87 -9.06 2.01
CA PHE A 63 7.45 -9.27 2.29
C PHE A 63 7.18 -10.62 2.93
N LYS A 64 7.82 -11.68 2.42
CA LYS A 64 7.71 -13.03 2.97
C LYS A 64 8.25 -13.09 4.40
N GLU A 65 9.44 -12.53 4.64
CA GLU A 65 10.08 -12.44 5.97
C GLU A 65 9.25 -11.60 6.94
N SER A 66 8.46 -10.64 6.45
CA SER A 66 7.57 -9.83 7.27
C SER A 66 6.28 -10.55 7.66
N GLY A 67 6.03 -11.75 7.12
CA GLY A 67 4.91 -12.60 7.48
C GLY A 67 3.83 -12.72 6.40
N ALA A 68 4.03 -12.18 5.19
CA ALA A 68 3.07 -12.37 4.11
C ALA A 68 2.95 -13.85 3.74
N GLN A 69 1.72 -14.35 3.74
CA GLN A 69 1.44 -15.74 3.49
C GLN A 69 1.48 -16.05 2.00
N ASN A 70 1.00 -15.13 1.17
CA ASN A 70 1.02 -15.25 -0.28
C ASN A 70 1.68 -14.01 -0.91
N VAL A 71 2.72 -14.21 -1.72
CA VAL A 71 3.49 -13.13 -2.37
C VAL A 71 3.65 -13.47 -3.84
N ILE A 72 3.21 -12.56 -4.71
CA ILE A 72 3.21 -12.74 -6.16
C ILE A 72 4.03 -11.62 -6.79
N LEU A 73 4.94 -12.00 -7.68
CA LEU A 73 5.68 -11.09 -8.53
C LEU A 73 5.03 -11.03 -9.92
N LEU A 74 4.60 -9.82 -10.31
CA LEU A 74 4.07 -9.53 -11.64
C LEU A 74 5.05 -8.63 -12.39
N LYS A 75 5.68 -9.15 -13.45
CA LYS A 75 6.54 -8.38 -14.36
C LYS A 75 5.89 -8.30 -15.73
N THR A 76 5.73 -7.09 -16.26
CA THR A 76 5.17 -6.87 -17.60
C THR A 76 5.37 -5.41 -18.04
N ASN A 77 4.89 -5.02 -19.22
CA ASN A 77 4.73 -3.63 -19.62
C ASN A 77 3.36 -3.07 -19.20
N TYR A 78 3.10 -1.80 -19.52
CA TYR A 78 1.83 -1.16 -19.17
C TYR A 78 0.61 -1.85 -19.81
N GLU A 79 0.73 -2.27 -21.08
CA GLU A 79 -0.34 -2.93 -21.84
C GLU A 79 -0.74 -4.27 -21.21
N GLY A 80 0.23 -5.04 -20.71
CA GLY A 80 0.01 -6.32 -20.06
C GLY A 80 -0.43 -6.22 -18.59
N LEU A 81 -0.40 -5.03 -17.97
CA LEU A 81 -0.57 -4.90 -16.52
C LEU A 81 -1.95 -5.36 -16.02
N LEU A 82 -3.02 -5.02 -16.73
CA LEU A 82 -4.38 -5.45 -16.33
C LEU A 82 -4.55 -6.97 -16.42
N GLU A 83 -4.08 -7.57 -17.51
CA GLU A 83 -4.16 -9.02 -17.69
C GLU A 83 -3.24 -9.75 -16.71
N GLY A 84 -2.03 -9.25 -16.50
CA GLY A 84 -1.10 -9.75 -15.48
C GLY A 84 -1.68 -9.67 -14.08
N TYR A 85 -2.35 -8.58 -13.72
CA TYR A 85 -3.05 -8.46 -12.44
C TYR A 85 -4.17 -9.49 -12.29
N ARG A 86 -4.95 -9.74 -13.34
CA ARG A 86 -5.99 -10.78 -13.32
C ARG A 86 -5.41 -12.18 -13.13
N ARG A 87 -4.25 -12.47 -13.72
CA ARG A 87 -3.53 -13.74 -13.51
C ARG A 87 -2.98 -13.85 -12.10
N ALA A 88 -2.33 -12.81 -11.59
CA ALA A 88 -1.85 -12.75 -10.21
C ALA A 88 -2.98 -13.00 -9.21
N ARG A 89 -4.13 -12.38 -9.43
CA ARG A 89 -5.31 -12.58 -8.58
C ARG A 89 -5.82 -14.02 -8.49
N LYS A 90 -5.53 -14.88 -9.47
CA LYS A 90 -5.92 -16.30 -9.45
C LYS A 90 -4.95 -17.18 -8.65
N LEU A 91 -3.76 -16.67 -8.34
CA LEU A 91 -2.76 -17.35 -7.51
C LEU A 91 -2.85 -16.91 -6.03
N LEU A 92 -3.75 -15.98 -5.73
CA LEU A 92 -4.02 -15.55 -4.36
C LEU A 92 -4.82 -16.64 -3.63
N ASP A 93 -4.44 -16.90 -2.38
CA ASP A 93 -5.20 -17.75 -1.47
C ASP A 93 -6.62 -17.17 -1.24
N GLU A 94 -7.61 -18.04 -1.07
CA GLU A 94 -9.03 -17.65 -0.97
C GLU A 94 -9.36 -16.92 0.36
N ASP A 95 -8.59 -17.18 1.41
CA ASP A 95 -8.80 -16.67 2.78
C ASP A 95 -8.03 -15.38 3.08
N ILE A 96 -7.47 -14.72 2.07
CA ILE A 96 -6.77 -13.44 2.23
C ILE A 96 -7.72 -12.34 2.72
N GLU A 97 -7.38 -11.77 3.88
CA GLU A 97 -8.12 -10.67 4.48
C GLU A 97 -7.65 -9.31 3.95
N TYR A 98 -6.34 -9.17 3.71
CA TYR A 98 -5.72 -7.96 3.16
C TYR A 98 -4.87 -8.29 1.94
N LEU A 99 -5.13 -7.61 0.83
CA LEU A 99 -4.25 -7.63 -0.35
C LEU A 99 -3.53 -6.29 -0.44
N ILE A 100 -2.20 -6.33 -0.36
CA ILE A 100 -1.34 -5.16 -0.56
C ILE A 100 -0.71 -5.24 -1.96
N ILE A 101 -0.79 -4.17 -2.74
CA ILE A 101 -0.23 -4.10 -4.09
C ILE A 101 0.82 -3.02 -4.13
N GLU A 102 2.06 -3.37 -4.47
CA GLU A 102 3.12 -2.39 -4.71
C GLU A 102 3.12 -1.94 -6.18
N GLY A 103 2.88 -0.65 -6.43
CA GLY A 103 3.02 -0.09 -7.77
C GLY A 103 2.14 1.13 -8.02
N ASN A 104 2.64 2.09 -8.81
CA ASN A 104 1.89 3.29 -9.17
C ASN A 104 0.88 3.01 -10.28
N SER A 105 1.34 2.44 -11.40
CA SER A 105 0.52 2.32 -12.62
C SER A 105 -0.66 1.36 -12.50
N ILE A 106 -0.66 0.47 -11.49
CA ILE A 106 -1.79 -0.42 -11.25
C ILE A 106 -3.07 0.36 -10.89
N LEU A 107 -2.93 1.58 -10.34
CA LEU A 107 -4.03 2.46 -9.99
C LEU A 107 -4.83 2.95 -11.21
N ASP A 108 -4.34 2.76 -12.43
CA ASP A 108 -5.12 3.04 -13.65
C ASP A 108 -6.15 1.95 -13.95
N PHE A 109 -6.00 0.77 -13.33
CA PHE A 109 -6.78 -0.43 -13.64
C PHE A 109 -7.59 -0.94 -12.44
N VAL A 110 -7.23 -0.55 -11.22
CA VAL A 110 -7.88 -1.03 -10.00
C VAL A 110 -8.39 0.13 -9.16
N LYS A 111 -9.49 -0.12 -8.44
CA LYS A 111 -10.04 0.79 -7.43
C LYS A 111 -9.84 0.15 -6.05
N PRO A 112 -8.73 0.46 -5.35
CA PRO A 112 -8.45 -0.14 -4.06
C PRO A 112 -9.33 0.46 -2.96
N THR A 113 -9.33 -0.17 -1.79
CA THR A 113 -9.95 0.36 -0.57
C THR A 113 -9.18 1.58 -0.06
N LEU A 114 -7.84 1.51 -0.08
CA LEU A 114 -6.94 2.57 0.35
C LEU A 114 -5.74 2.70 -0.60
N VAL A 115 -5.31 3.93 -0.83
CA VAL A 115 -4.07 4.26 -1.53
C VAL A 115 -3.12 5.00 -0.60
N PHE A 116 -1.98 4.38 -0.34
CA PHE A 116 -0.85 5.01 0.34
C PHE A 116 0.17 5.48 -0.68
N TYR A 117 0.70 6.67 -0.49
CA TYR A 117 1.72 7.23 -1.34
C TYR A 117 2.86 7.78 -0.51
N ILE A 118 4.09 7.41 -0.86
CA ILE A 118 5.29 7.96 -0.24
C ILE A 118 5.87 9.06 -1.14
N ASP A 119 5.88 10.28 -0.62
CA ASP A 119 6.42 11.46 -1.28
C ASP A 119 7.88 11.71 -0.88
N SER A 120 8.61 12.47 -1.69
CA SER A 120 10.00 12.84 -1.41
C SER A 120 10.40 14.05 -2.25
N ASP A 121 11.29 14.92 -1.78
CA ASP A 121 11.71 16.08 -2.57
C ASP A 121 12.75 15.77 -3.65
N ASP A 122 13.38 14.60 -3.59
CA ASP A 122 14.65 14.32 -4.26
C ASP A 122 14.60 14.01 -5.77
N THR A 123 13.44 14.08 -6.45
CA THR A 123 13.37 13.66 -7.86
C THR A 123 12.31 14.37 -8.68
N GLN A 124 12.55 14.47 -9.99
CA GLN A 124 11.49 14.77 -10.96
C GLN A 124 10.40 13.70 -10.89
N GLU A 125 9.17 14.15 -10.68
CA GLU A 125 8.00 13.29 -10.59
C GLU A 125 7.66 12.71 -11.98
N LYS A 126 7.61 11.38 -12.09
CA LYS A 126 7.10 10.70 -13.29
C LYS A 126 5.59 10.86 -13.37
N GLU A 127 5.02 10.80 -14.58
CA GLU A 127 3.56 10.87 -14.79
C GLU A 127 2.80 9.84 -13.93
N SER A 128 3.28 8.60 -13.86
CA SER A 128 2.68 7.56 -13.02
C SER A 128 2.70 7.89 -11.53
N ALA A 129 3.73 8.60 -11.05
CA ALA A 129 3.83 9.04 -9.66
C ALA A 129 2.83 10.17 -9.36
N SER A 130 2.73 11.16 -10.25
CA SER A 130 1.75 12.24 -10.12
C SER A 130 0.30 11.72 -10.11
N LYS A 131 -0.02 10.77 -10.99
CA LYS A 131 -1.32 10.06 -11.00
C LYS A 131 -1.57 9.26 -9.72
N ALA A 132 -0.55 8.59 -9.20
CA ALA A 132 -0.68 7.84 -7.94
C ALA A 132 -0.90 8.79 -6.75
N LYS A 133 -0.20 9.93 -6.71
CA LYS A 133 -0.35 10.97 -5.69
C LYS A 133 -1.74 11.59 -5.71
N SER A 134 -2.30 11.87 -6.89
CA SER A 134 -3.66 12.45 -6.99
C SER A 134 -4.76 11.46 -6.58
N LYS A 135 -4.49 10.16 -6.66
CA LYS A 135 -5.36 9.08 -6.19
C LYS A 135 -5.07 8.66 -4.74
N ALA A 136 -4.07 9.25 -4.09
CA ALA A 136 -3.65 8.86 -2.75
C ALA A 136 -4.68 9.31 -1.72
N ASP A 137 -4.99 8.40 -0.80
CA ASP A 137 -5.79 8.66 0.40
C ASP A 137 -4.90 9.13 1.55
N ILE A 138 -3.70 8.55 1.64
CA ILE A 138 -2.69 8.85 2.66
C ILE A 138 -1.38 9.18 1.96
N ILE A 139 -0.81 10.35 2.25
CA ILE A 139 0.49 10.80 1.73
C ILE A 139 1.47 10.90 2.90
N ILE A 140 2.57 10.17 2.82
CA ILE A 140 3.63 10.11 3.82
C ILE A 140 4.91 10.68 3.19
N ASP A 141 5.46 11.73 3.77
CA ASP A 141 6.78 12.21 3.35
C ASP A 141 7.85 11.22 3.79
N LYS A 142 8.79 10.89 2.90
CA LYS A 142 9.85 9.90 3.13
C LYS A 142 10.62 10.15 4.43
N GLU A 143 10.86 11.41 4.77
CA GLU A 143 11.52 11.84 6.01
C GLU A 143 10.78 11.41 7.28
N ASN A 144 9.45 11.32 7.23
CA ASN A 144 8.60 10.90 8.35
C ASN A 144 8.40 9.38 8.41
N LEU A 145 8.86 8.63 7.39
CA LEU A 145 8.61 7.19 7.28
C LEU A 145 9.27 6.40 8.42
N GLU A 146 10.51 6.74 8.79
CA GLU A 146 11.20 6.03 9.88
C GLU A 146 10.53 6.25 11.23
N GLU A 147 10.10 7.48 11.51
CA GLU A 147 9.43 7.84 12.76
C GLU A 147 8.07 7.13 12.87
N LEU A 148 7.31 7.16 11.77
CA LEU A 148 6.06 6.41 11.62
C LEU A 148 6.27 4.92 11.92
N ILE A 149 7.29 4.30 11.33
CA ILE A 149 7.55 2.87 11.54
C ILE A 149 7.91 2.55 13.00
N LYS A 150 8.64 3.43 13.68
CA LYS A 150 9.04 3.25 15.09
C LYS A 150 7.87 3.44 16.04
N ASP A 151 7.05 4.45 15.81
CA ASP A 151 5.83 4.71 16.56
C ASP A 151 4.77 5.23 15.60
N GLY A 152 3.79 4.38 15.29
CA GLY A 152 2.61 4.77 14.49
C GLY A 152 1.81 5.92 15.10
N ASN A 153 2.14 6.36 16.31
CA ASN A 153 1.46 7.46 16.97
C ASN A 153 2.23 8.79 16.99
N SER A 154 3.40 8.86 16.35
CA SER A 154 4.30 10.04 16.31
C SER A 154 3.92 11.08 15.24
N MET A 155 2.78 10.91 14.57
CA MET A 155 2.66 11.18 13.14
C MET A 155 2.49 12.64 12.65
N LYS A 156 3.19 12.93 11.54
CA LYS A 156 2.86 13.91 10.50
C LYS A 156 2.73 13.21 9.13
N PHE A 157 1.52 12.95 8.68
CA PHE A 157 1.23 12.52 7.31
C PHE A 157 -0.06 13.21 6.86
N LYS A 158 -0.17 13.46 5.57
CA LYS A 158 -1.34 14.13 5.01
C LYS A 158 -2.43 13.10 4.72
N ILE A 159 -3.61 13.38 5.24
CA ILE A 159 -4.83 12.62 4.95
C ILE A 159 -5.54 13.38 3.81
N ASN A 160 -5.72 12.71 2.68
CA ASN A 160 -6.31 13.28 1.47
C ASN A 160 -7.73 12.74 1.24
N PHE A 161 -8.48 12.63 2.34
CA PHE A 161 -9.91 12.41 2.31
C PHE A 161 -10.61 13.74 2.54
N GLU A 162 -11.67 14.03 1.79
CA GLU A 162 -12.63 15.04 2.24
C GLU A 162 -13.31 14.56 3.54
N GLN A 163 -13.60 13.25 3.60
CA GLN A 163 -14.21 12.56 4.74
C GLN A 163 -13.75 11.10 4.82
N VAL A 164 -13.57 10.60 6.03
CA VAL A 164 -13.14 9.21 6.29
C VAL A 164 -14.30 8.38 6.81
N SER A 165 -14.53 7.18 6.27
CA SER A 165 -15.48 6.22 6.84
C SER A 165 -14.86 5.51 8.05
N CYS A 166 -15.67 5.06 9.02
CA CYS A 166 -15.14 4.27 10.14
C CYS A 166 -14.35 3.04 9.69
N PHE A 167 -14.83 2.35 8.65
CA PHE A 167 -14.14 1.21 8.08
C PHE A 167 -12.72 1.56 7.59
N ASN A 168 -12.58 2.66 6.83
CA ASN A 168 -11.27 3.13 6.38
C ASN A 168 -10.39 3.57 7.55
N ALA A 169 -10.95 4.26 8.54
CA ALA A 169 -10.22 4.66 9.74
C ALA A 169 -9.63 3.44 10.48
N HIS A 170 -10.42 2.39 10.67
CA HIS A 170 -9.94 1.14 11.27
C HIS A 170 -8.87 0.44 10.41
N ALA A 171 -9.06 0.38 9.09
CA ALA A 171 -8.08 -0.21 8.18
C ALA A 171 -6.74 0.54 8.20
N ILE A 172 -6.77 1.88 8.20
CA ILE A 172 -5.58 2.74 8.31
C ILE A 172 -4.90 2.52 9.66
N CYS A 173 -5.66 2.57 10.77
CA CYS A 173 -5.13 2.36 12.11
C CYS A 173 -4.46 1.00 12.26
N LYS A 174 -5.08 -0.06 11.72
CA LYS A 174 -4.51 -1.42 11.77
C LYS A 174 -3.23 -1.52 10.94
N ALA A 175 -3.24 -0.99 9.71
CA ALA A 175 -2.08 -1.04 8.81
C ALA A 175 -0.88 -0.26 9.36
N LEU A 176 -1.12 0.89 10.00
CA LEU A 176 -0.08 1.78 10.51
C LEU A 176 0.18 1.63 12.02
N ASN A 177 -0.49 0.69 12.69
CA ASN A 177 -0.44 0.49 14.15
C ASN A 177 -0.72 1.77 14.97
N ILE A 178 -1.74 2.53 14.56
CA ILE A 178 -2.19 3.75 15.24
C ILE A 178 -3.34 3.42 16.18
N LYS A 179 -3.33 4.01 17.38
CA LYS A 179 -4.49 3.98 18.25
C LYS A 179 -5.61 4.85 17.67
N LEU A 180 -6.82 4.29 17.57
CA LEU A 180 -7.98 4.97 17.00
C LEU A 180 -8.25 6.38 17.58
N PRO A 181 -8.16 6.63 18.91
CA PRO A 181 -8.33 7.97 19.45
C PRO A 181 -7.28 8.99 18.95
N LYS A 182 -6.04 8.53 18.73
CA LYS A 182 -4.98 9.38 18.17
C LYS A 182 -5.23 9.67 16.70
N PHE A 183 -5.71 8.69 15.94
CA PHE A 183 -6.14 8.91 14.56
C PHE A 183 -7.32 9.88 14.47
N GLY A 184 -8.27 9.81 15.40
CA GLY A 184 -9.36 10.79 15.51
C GLY A 184 -8.85 12.22 15.71
N LYS A 185 -7.94 12.42 16.67
CA LYS A 185 -7.30 13.72 16.88
C LYS A 185 -6.59 14.23 15.61
N LEU A 186 -5.92 13.35 14.87
CA LEU A 186 -5.25 13.71 13.63
C LEU A 186 -6.24 14.18 12.55
N LEU A 187 -7.40 13.53 12.45
CA LEU A 187 -8.46 13.97 11.55
C LEU A 187 -8.96 15.37 11.94
N ASP A 188 -9.18 15.61 13.23
CA ASP A 188 -9.59 16.93 13.75
C ASP A 188 -8.54 18.00 13.46
N ASP A 189 -7.26 17.72 13.74
CA ASP A 189 -6.13 18.63 13.49
C ASP A 189 -5.99 18.97 11.99
N GLN A 190 -6.40 18.08 11.09
CA GLN A 190 -6.43 18.31 9.63
C GLN A 190 -7.80 18.78 9.10
N ASN A 191 -8.76 19.08 9.98
CA ASN A 191 -10.13 19.49 9.65
C ASN A 191 -10.91 18.48 8.77
N ILE A 192 -10.68 17.18 8.98
CA ILE A 192 -11.29 16.10 8.22
C ILE A 192 -12.45 15.49 9.01
N LYS A 193 -13.63 15.46 8.41
CA LYS A 193 -14.84 14.93 9.09
C LYS A 193 -14.93 13.41 8.93
N VAL A 194 -15.34 12.72 9.98
CA VAL A 194 -15.74 11.30 9.90
C VAL A 194 -17.21 11.20 9.52
N ARG A 195 -17.54 10.43 8.47
CA ARG A 195 -18.94 10.13 8.11
C ARG A 195 -19.35 8.74 8.54
N TYR A 196 -20.63 8.61 8.91
CA TYR A 196 -21.26 7.34 9.27
C TYR A 196 -20.49 6.59 10.36
N CYS A 197 -20.21 7.27 11.47
CA CYS A 197 -19.61 6.61 12.61
C CYS A 197 -20.59 5.59 13.17
N GLN A 198 -20.41 4.31 12.84
CA GLN A 198 -21.27 3.22 13.28
C GLN A 198 -21.27 3.07 14.81
N LEU A 199 -20.30 3.67 15.51
CA LEU A 199 -20.05 3.52 16.95
C LEU A 199 -20.01 4.85 17.73
N GLY A 200 -20.25 6.01 17.10
CA GLY A 200 -20.16 7.32 17.77
C GLY A 200 -18.79 7.69 18.37
N LEU A 201 -17.71 7.02 17.93
CA LEU A 201 -16.34 7.17 18.44
C LEU A 201 -15.65 8.48 18.01
N PHE A 202 -16.18 9.15 17.00
CA PHE A 202 -15.72 10.45 16.52
C PHE A 202 -16.89 11.43 16.70
N LYS A 203 -16.68 12.48 17.50
CA LYS A 203 -17.66 13.52 17.80
C LYS A 203 -17.37 14.77 16.99
#